data_AF-I7GIQ6-F1
#
_entry.id   AF-I7GIQ6-F1
#
_cell.length_a   1.000
_cell.length_b   1.000
_cell.length_c   1.000
_cell.angle_alpha   90.00
_cell.angle_beta   90.00
_cell.angle_gamma   90.00
#
_symmetry.space_group_name_H-M   'P 1'
#
loop_
_entity.id
_entity.type
_entity.pdbx_description
1 polymer ?
#
loop_
_entity_poly.entity_id
_entity_poly.type
_entity_poly.pdbx_seq_one_letter_code
_entity_poly.pdbx_strand_id
1 'polypeptide(L)'
;MTKDHLVEEKASLQKSLLYYESQHGRPVTKEERHIVKPLYDRYRLVKQMLTRASITPVLGSPSTKRRGQMLQPIIEGETAHFFEEIKEEEEDGVNLSSELSDILKTAVQVQSSLENSESDVEENQEKLALDLRLSSSRAASMPELLEQLWKARAEKKKLRKTLREFEEAFYQQNGRNAQKEDRVPVLEEYREYKKIKAKLRLLEVLISKQDSSKSI
;
A
#
# COMPACT_ATOMS: atom_id res chain seq x y z
N MET A 1 -26.90 -16.80 -21.95
CA MET A 1 -26.22 -15.55 -21.58
C MET A 1 -25.21 -15.25 -22.68
N THR A 2 -25.40 -14.18 -23.46
CA THR A 2 -24.49 -13.81 -24.55
C THR A 2 -23.21 -13.19 -23.98
N LYS A 3 -22.15 -13.12 -24.80
CA LYS A 3 -20.86 -12.53 -24.40
C LYS A 3 -21.02 -11.06 -24.00
N ASP A 4 -21.82 -10.30 -24.72
CA ASP A 4 -22.02 -8.87 -24.45
C ASP A 4 -22.73 -8.64 -23.11
N HIS A 5 -23.73 -9.46 -22.78
CA HIS A 5 -24.37 -9.44 -21.46
C HIS A 5 -23.38 -9.77 -20.33
N LEU A 6 -22.41 -10.66 -20.53
CA LEU A 6 -21.36 -10.94 -19.53
C LEU A 6 -20.45 -9.73 -19.31
N VAL A 7 -20.11 -9.00 -20.37
CA VAL A 7 -19.26 -7.80 -20.28
C VAL A 7 -19.99 -6.67 -19.56
N GLU A 8 -21.25 -6.44 -19.92
CA GLU A 8 -22.10 -5.43 -19.27
C GLU A 8 -22.32 -5.75 -17.79
N GLU A 9 -22.65 -7.00 -17.45
CA GLU A 9 -22.83 -7.42 -16.06
C GLU A 9 -21.53 -7.28 -15.26
N LYS A 10 -20.38 -7.64 -15.85
CA LYS A 10 -19.07 -7.44 -15.23
C LYS A 10 -18.85 -5.96 -14.87
N ALA A 11 -19.12 -5.06 -15.81
CA ALA A 11 -18.96 -3.62 -15.60
C ALA A 11 -19.91 -3.09 -14.50
N SER A 12 -21.17 -3.54 -14.52
CA SER A 12 -22.16 -3.21 -13.51
C SER A 12 -21.72 -3.65 -12.10
N LEU A 13 -21.26 -4.90 -11.96
CA LEU A 13 -20.74 -5.44 -10.69
C LEU A 13 -19.49 -4.69 -10.20
N GLN A 14 -18.57 -4.34 -11.10
CA GLN A 14 -17.41 -3.51 -10.75
C GLN A 14 -17.84 -2.14 -10.21
N LYS A 15 -18.81 -1.50 -10.87
CA LYS A 15 -19.34 -0.21 -10.44
C LYS A 15 -20.02 -0.30 -9.07
N SER A 16 -20.84 -1.32 -8.83
CA SER A 16 -21.48 -1.54 -7.53
C SER A 16 -20.47 -1.82 -6.41
N LEU A 17 -19.43 -2.62 -6.67
CA LEU A 17 -18.36 -2.90 -5.71
C LEU A 17 -17.58 -1.63 -5.34
N LEU A 18 -17.22 -0.82 -6.35
CA LEU A 18 -16.54 0.46 -6.14
C LEU A 18 -17.44 1.46 -5.42
N TYR A 19 -18.72 1.51 -5.75
CA TYR A 19 -19.69 2.37 -5.06
C TYR A 19 -19.77 2.00 -3.58
N TYR A 20 -19.85 0.71 -3.26
CA TYR A 20 -19.80 0.25 -1.87
C TYR A 20 -18.50 0.68 -1.18
N GLU A 21 -17.34 0.50 -1.81
CA GLU A 21 -16.05 0.95 -1.25
C GLU A 21 -16.00 2.47 -1.04
N SER A 22 -16.62 3.27 -1.91
CA SER A 22 -16.66 4.73 -1.74
C SER A 22 -17.50 5.17 -0.53
N GLN A 23 -18.58 4.44 -0.23
CA GLN A 23 -19.49 4.79 0.86
C GLN A 23 -19.02 4.23 2.20
N HIS A 24 -18.60 2.96 2.21
CA HIS A 24 -18.32 2.19 3.42
C HIS A 24 -16.84 1.86 3.59
N GLY A 25 -15.99 2.19 2.62
CA GLY A 25 -14.58 1.78 2.64
C GLY A 25 -14.42 0.28 2.38
N ARG A 26 -13.27 -0.25 2.80
CA ARG A 26 -12.99 -1.68 2.66
C ARG A 26 -13.79 -2.47 3.70
N PRO A 27 -14.43 -3.60 3.33
CA PRO A 27 -15.11 -4.47 4.28
C PRO A 27 -14.13 -5.02 5.34
N VAL A 28 -14.26 -4.59 6.59
CA VAL A 28 -13.44 -5.04 7.73
C VAL A 28 -14.23 -6.00 8.61
N THR A 29 -15.50 -5.72 8.84
CA THR A 29 -16.35 -6.52 9.74
C THR A 29 -16.84 -7.81 9.05
N LYS A 30 -17.38 -8.74 9.83
CA LYS A 30 -17.94 -9.98 9.27
C LYS A 30 -19.23 -9.63 8.51
N GLU A 31 -20.00 -8.71 9.05
CA GLU A 31 -21.30 -8.24 8.59
C GLU A 31 -21.17 -7.56 7.23
N GLU A 32 -20.24 -6.59 7.10
CA GLU A 32 -19.91 -5.94 5.82
C GLU A 32 -19.52 -6.97 4.74
N ARG A 33 -18.67 -7.94 5.11
CA ARG A 33 -18.26 -9.01 4.20
C ARG A 33 -19.45 -9.84 3.71
N HIS A 34 -20.45 -10.10 4.55
CA HIS A 34 -21.66 -10.83 4.11
C HIS A 34 -22.49 -10.02 3.12
N ILE A 35 -22.57 -8.70 3.28
CA ILE A 35 -23.32 -7.81 2.38
C ILE A 35 -22.68 -7.80 0.97
N VAL A 36 -21.35 -7.68 0.89
CA VAL A 36 -20.65 -7.63 -0.42
C VAL A 36 -20.38 -8.99 -1.04
N LYS A 37 -20.40 -10.08 -0.26
CA LYS A 37 -20.05 -11.43 -0.73
C LYS A 37 -20.85 -11.89 -1.96
N PRO A 38 -22.18 -11.70 -2.04
CA PRO A 38 -22.94 -12.04 -3.25
C PRO A 38 -22.44 -11.33 -4.50
N LEU A 39 -22.02 -10.06 -4.40
CA LEU A 39 -21.47 -9.29 -5.51
C LEU A 39 -20.12 -9.85 -5.96
N TYR A 40 -19.24 -10.18 -5.00
CA TYR A 40 -17.94 -10.80 -5.30
C TYR A 40 -18.07 -12.18 -5.94
N ASP A 41 -18.96 -13.01 -5.42
CA ASP A 41 -19.22 -14.36 -5.94
C ASP A 41 -19.76 -14.29 -7.38
N ARG A 42 -20.73 -13.40 -7.63
CA ARG A 42 -21.26 -13.17 -8.98
C ARG A 42 -20.20 -12.63 -9.93
N TYR A 43 -19.41 -11.65 -9.51
CA TYR A 43 -18.33 -11.08 -10.33
C TYR A 43 -17.28 -12.13 -10.72
N ARG A 44 -16.89 -13.01 -9.77
CA ARG A 44 -15.98 -14.13 -10.06
C ARG A 44 -16.55 -15.10 -11.07
N LEU A 45 -17.84 -15.44 -10.96
CA LEU A 45 -18.50 -16.33 -11.91
C LEU A 45 -18.54 -15.72 -13.30
N VAL A 46 -18.96 -14.46 -13.43
CA VAL A 46 -18.98 -13.72 -14.70
C VAL A 46 -17.58 -13.66 -15.32
N LYS A 47 -16.54 -13.36 -14.52
CA LYS A 47 -15.14 -13.34 -14.98
C LYS A 47 -14.69 -14.72 -15.49
N GLN A 48 -15.07 -15.79 -14.81
CA GLN A 48 -14.77 -17.17 -15.22
C GLN A 48 -15.51 -17.54 -16.52
N MET A 49 -16.78 -17.18 -16.65
CA MET A 49 -17.58 -17.41 -17.85
C MET A 49 -17.04 -16.64 -19.05
N LEU A 50 -16.63 -15.38 -18.87
CA LEU A 50 -16.01 -14.57 -19.92
C LEU A 50 -14.71 -15.20 -20.43
N THR A 51 -13.88 -15.71 -19.50
CA THR A 51 -12.64 -16.43 -19.84
C THR A 51 -12.94 -17.70 -20.64
N ARG A 52 -14.00 -18.44 -20.28
CA ARG A 52 -14.41 -19.65 -21.01
C ARG A 52 -15.00 -19.33 -22.39
N ALA A 53 -15.79 -18.26 -22.48
CA ALA A 53 -16.40 -17.81 -23.73
C ALA A 53 -15.38 -17.25 -24.73
N SER A 54 -14.19 -16.85 -24.27
CA SER A 54 -13.08 -16.41 -25.13
C SER A 54 -12.10 -17.52 -25.50
N ILE A 55 -12.25 -18.75 -24.97
CA ILE A 55 -11.44 -19.89 -25.40
C ILE A 55 -12.01 -20.37 -26.72
N THR A 56 -11.33 -20.06 -27.82
CA THR A 56 -11.54 -20.73 -29.12
C THR A 56 -11.34 -22.23 -28.92
N PRO A 57 -12.26 -23.10 -29.39
CA PRO A 57 -12.10 -24.54 -29.27
C PRO A 57 -11.02 -24.97 -30.28
N VAL A 58 -9.76 -24.91 -29.86
CA VAL A 58 -8.71 -25.65 -30.55
C VAL A 58 -8.94 -27.12 -30.20
N LEU A 59 -8.94 -27.99 -31.22
CA LEU A 59 -9.08 -29.46 -31.20
C LEU A 59 -7.96 -30.18 -30.40
N GLY A 60 -7.59 -29.67 -29.23
CA GLY A 60 -6.59 -30.22 -28.34
C GLY A 60 -6.97 -29.97 -26.88
N SER A 61 -6.93 -31.04 -26.08
CA SER A 61 -7.30 -31.06 -24.67
C SER A 61 -6.84 -29.81 -23.88
N PRO A 62 -7.67 -29.24 -22.98
CA PRO A 62 -7.33 -28.08 -22.14
C PRO A 62 -6.10 -28.24 -21.24
N SER A 63 -5.55 -29.46 -21.17
CA SER A 63 -4.44 -29.87 -20.30
C SER A 63 -3.05 -29.44 -20.81
N THR A 64 -2.93 -28.84 -22.00
CA THR A 64 -1.62 -28.51 -22.58
C THR A 64 -1.05 -27.17 -22.10
N LYS A 65 -1.87 -26.18 -21.72
CA LYS A 65 -1.36 -24.87 -21.23
C LYS A 65 -0.75 -24.91 -19.82
N ARG A 66 -0.94 -25.99 -19.06
CA ARG A 66 -0.24 -26.22 -17.77
C ARG A 66 0.93 -27.20 -17.86
N ARG A 67 1.23 -27.72 -19.05
CA ARG A 67 2.49 -28.41 -19.31
C ARG A 67 3.43 -27.41 -19.95
N GLY A 68 3.83 -26.42 -19.15
CA GLY A 68 4.95 -25.55 -19.51
C GLY A 68 6.12 -26.43 -19.90
N GLN A 69 6.68 -26.16 -21.08
CA GLN A 69 7.98 -26.59 -21.61
C GLN A 69 8.56 -27.82 -20.91
N MET A 70 8.41 -29.01 -21.52
CA MET A 70 9.34 -30.10 -21.22
C MET A 70 10.73 -29.59 -21.59
N LEU A 71 11.51 -29.14 -20.60
CA LEU A 71 12.88 -28.73 -20.80
C LEU A 71 13.66 -29.94 -21.31
N GLN A 72 14.35 -29.76 -22.44
CA GLN A 72 15.23 -30.79 -22.96
C GLN A 72 16.35 -31.05 -21.93
N PRO A 73 16.83 -32.30 -21.79
CA PRO A 73 17.97 -32.59 -20.94
C PRO A 73 19.18 -31.76 -21.38
N ILE A 74 19.83 -31.07 -20.43
CA ILE A 74 21.01 -30.26 -20.71
C ILE A 74 22.16 -31.22 -21.04
N ILE A 75 22.77 -31.03 -22.20
CA ILE A 75 23.94 -31.78 -22.63
C ILE A 75 25.16 -31.18 -21.92
N GLU A 76 25.91 -32.00 -21.18
CA GLU A 76 27.06 -31.55 -20.40
C GLU A 76 28.21 -31.13 -21.35
N GLY A 77 28.61 -29.87 -21.31
CA GLY A 77 29.67 -29.29 -22.15
C GLY A 77 29.21 -28.23 -23.16
N GLU A 78 27.90 -27.99 -23.29
CA GLU A 78 27.33 -27.00 -24.23
C GLU A 78 26.71 -25.81 -23.49
N THR A 79 27.04 -24.57 -23.87
CA THR A 79 26.47 -23.37 -23.24
C THR A 79 25.07 -23.12 -23.80
N ALA A 80 24.04 -23.36 -22.99
CA ALA A 80 22.65 -23.14 -23.38
C ALA A 80 22.35 -21.65 -23.61
N HIS A 81 22.06 -21.26 -24.85
CA HIS A 81 21.55 -19.94 -25.19
C HIS A 81 20.05 -19.87 -24.86
N PHE A 82 19.71 -19.30 -23.71
CA PHE A 82 18.32 -19.19 -23.22
C PHE A 82 17.53 -18.00 -23.79
N PHE A 83 18.10 -17.31 -24.78
CA PHE A 83 17.47 -16.18 -25.45
C PHE A 83 17.37 -16.51 -26.94
N GLU A 84 16.28 -17.18 -27.30
CA GLU A 84 15.85 -17.22 -28.69
C GLU A 84 15.44 -15.80 -29.08
N GLU A 85 16.21 -15.25 -29.99
CA GLU A 85 15.93 -14.08 -30.82
C GLU A 85 14.44 -14.03 -31.19
N ILE A 86 13.74 -12.98 -30.74
CA ILE A 86 12.35 -12.73 -31.14
C ILE A 86 12.39 -12.41 -32.63
N LYS A 87 12.19 -13.42 -33.47
CA LYS A 87 11.87 -13.23 -34.88
C LYS A 87 10.48 -12.61 -34.96
N GLU A 88 10.45 -11.32 -35.26
CA GLU A 88 9.30 -10.65 -35.85
C GLU A 88 8.99 -11.31 -37.19
N GLU A 89 7.85 -11.99 -37.27
CA GLU A 89 7.11 -12.16 -38.52
C GLU A 89 5.78 -11.41 -38.36
N GLU A 90 5.62 -10.42 -39.22
CA GLU A 90 4.44 -9.56 -39.36
C GLU A 90 3.24 -10.39 -39.84
N GLU A 91 2.06 -10.18 -39.23
CA GLU A 91 0.89 -9.63 -39.92
C GLU A 91 -0.26 -9.34 -38.93
N ASP A 92 -0.82 -8.14 -39.06
CA ASP A 92 -2.10 -7.63 -38.54
C ASP A 92 -2.35 -7.67 -37.03
N GLY A 93 -1.46 -7.01 -36.29
CA GLY A 93 -1.65 -6.63 -34.89
C GLY A 93 -1.91 -5.13 -34.75
N VAL A 94 -3.12 -4.78 -34.32
CA VAL A 94 -3.55 -3.43 -33.89
C VAL A 94 -2.43 -2.63 -33.19
N ASN A 95 -2.23 -1.41 -33.64
CA ASN A 95 -1.14 -0.51 -33.25
C ASN A 95 -1.27 -0.03 -31.79
N LEU A 96 -0.89 -0.89 -30.83
CA LEU A 96 -0.87 -0.62 -29.39
C LEU A 96 0.38 0.13 -28.92
N SER A 97 1.31 0.43 -29.84
CA SER A 97 2.58 1.09 -29.56
C SER A 97 2.43 2.62 -29.39
N SER A 98 1.57 3.26 -30.18
CA SER A 98 1.28 4.70 -30.02
C SER A 98 0.58 5.00 -28.70
N GLU A 99 -0.31 4.13 -28.24
CA GLU A 99 -1.10 4.36 -27.02
C GLU A 99 -0.24 4.23 -25.73
N LEU A 100 0.74 3.32 -25.72
CA LEU A 100 1.70 3.22 -24.61
C LEU A 100 2.71 4.38 -24.59
N SER A 101 3.09 4.87 -25.77
CA SER A 101 3.97 6.04 -25.92
C SER A 101 3.29 7.32 -25.43
N ASP A 102 1.98 7.46 -25.68
CA ASP A 102 1.19 8.60 -25.23
C ASP A 102 0.87 8.53 -23.73
N ILE A 103 0.71 7.33 -23.14
CA ILE A 103 0.62 7.15 -21.68
C ILE A 103 1.95 7.48 -20.99
N LEU A 104 3.09 7.11 -21.58
CA LEU A 104 4.42 7.46 -21.05
C LEU A 104 4.72 8.95 -21.18
N LYS A 105 4.35 9.60 -22.29
CA LYS A 105 4.51 11.06 -22.47
C LYS A 105 3.56 11.85 -21.57
N THR A 106 2.33 11.36 -21.35
CA THR A 106 1.40 11.97 -20.38
C THR A 106 1.89 11.78 -18.93
N ALA A 107 2.53 10.65 -18.60
CA ALA A 107 3.17 10.45 -17.30
C ALA A 107 4.40 11.35 -17.09
N VAL A 108 5.16 11.65 -18.15
CA VAL A 108 6.31 12.56 -18.11
C VAL A 108 5.87 14.03 -18.07
N GLN A 109 4.75 14.40 -18.69
CA GLN A 109 4.25 15.78 -18.69
C GLN A 109 3.37 16.12 -17.46
N VAL A 110 2.90 15.13 -16.70
CA VAL A 110 2.24 15.33 -15.39
C VAL A 110 3.27 15.48 -14.25
N GLN A 111 4.56 15.20 -14.49
CA GLN A 111 5.63 15.48 -13.53
C GLN A 111 6.18 16.93 -13.58
N SER A 112 5.64 17.81 -14.43
CA SER A 112 6.10 19.22 -14.51
C SER A 112 5.04 20.24 -14.10
N SER A 113 3.96 19.84 -13.42
CA SER A 113 2.93 20.77 -12.95
C SER A 113 2.35 20.37 -11.59
N LEU A 114 3.22 20.31 -10.59
CA LEU A 114 2.88 20.47 -9.17
C LEU A 114 4.16 20.77 -8.38
N GLU A 115 4.89 21.81 -8.79
CA GLU A 115 5.67 22.60 -7.84
C GLU A 115 4.68 23.33 -6.94
N ASN A 116 4.33 22.71 -5.80
CA ASN A 116 4.18 23.43 -4.55
C ASN A 116 4.09 22.45 -3.38
N SER A 117 4.95 22.71 -2.39
CA SER A 117 5.03 22.10 -1.06
C SER A 117 5.80 20.78 -0.93
N GLU A 118 7.01 20.72 -1.49
CA GLU A 118 8.09 19.82 -1.00
C GLU A 118 9.07 20.54 -0.05
N SER A 119 8.70 21.67 0.54
CA SER A 119 9.55 22.41 1.49
C SER A 119 9.40 21.98 2.96
N ASP A 120 8.42 21.14 3.32
CA ASP A 120 8.11 20.81 4.73
C ASP A 120 8.76 19.49 5.24
N VAL A 121 9.30 18.65 4.35
CA VAL A 121 9.91 17.38 4.77
C VAL A 121 11.40 17.57 5.12
N GLU A 122 12.12 18.39 4.36
CA GLU A 122 13.51 18.76 4.68
C GLU A 122 13.59 19.65 5.92
N GLU A 123 12.73 20.68 6.03
CA GLU A 123 12.73 21.57 7.20
C GLU A 123 12.40 20.83 8.52
N ASN A 124 11.60 19.76 8.46
CA ASN A 124 11.19 18.98 9.64
C ASN A 124 12.24 17.93 10.04
N GLN A 125 12.96 17.33 9.08
CA GLN A 125 14.13 16.50 9.38
C GLN A 125 15.28 17.35 9.92
N GLU A 126 15.50 18.54 9.36
CA GLU A 126 16.49 19.49 9.86
C GLU A 126 16.11 20.05 11.22
N LYS A 127 14.83 20.39 11.48
CA LYS A 127 14.35 20.75 12.82
C LYS A 127 14.54 19.61 13.83
N LEU A 128 14.19 18.37 13.47
CA LEU A 128 14.42 17.22 14.36
C LEU A 128 15.91 16.96 14.58
N ALA A 129 16.74 17.11 13.55
CA ALA A 129 18.19 16.96 13.66
C ALA A 129 18.82 18.08 14.48
N LEU A 130 18.32 19.32 14.35
CA LEU A 130 18.75 20.48 15.13
C LEU A 130 18.26 20.39 16.58
N ASP A 131 17.02 19.96 16.84
CA ASP A 131 16.48 19.73 18.18
C ASP A 131 17.19 18.56 18.87
N LEU A 132 17.54 17.52 18.11
CA LEU A 132 18.39 16.40 18.54
C LEU A 132 19.84 16.84 18.80
N ARG A 133 20.39 17.75 17.99
CA ARG A 133 21.74 18.31 18.16
C ARG A 133 21.82 19.29 19.33
N LEU A 134 20.75 20.04 19.60
CA LEU A 134 20.61 20.93 20.75
C LEU A 134 20.44 20.13 22.05
N SER A 135 19.67 19.05 22.03
CA SER A 135 19.55 18.13 23.18
C SER A 135 20.79 17.24 23.40
N SER A 136 21.59 16.97 22.36
CA SER A 136 22.89 16.30 22.45
C SER A 136 23.96 17.16 23.14
N SER A 137 23.82 18.49 23.13
CA SER A 137 24.82 19.42 23.69
C SER A 137 24.96 19.37 25.22
N ARG A 138 23.98 18.80 25.92
CA ARG A 138 24.09 18.41 27.33
C ARG A 138 23.89 16.91 27.42
N ALA A 139 24.90 16.18 27.90
CA ALA A 139 24.68 14.83 28.38
C ALA A 139 23.62 14.91 29.51
N ALA A 140 22.38 14.53 29.20
CA ALA A 140 21.30 14.54 30.16
C ALA A 140 21.67 13.68 31.36
N SER A 141 21.44 14.20 32.57
CA SER A 141 21.70 13.42 33.79
C SER A 141 20.72 12.24 33.91
N MET A 142 21.07 11.19 34.65
CA MET A 142 20.18 10.03 34.84
C MET A 142 18.77 10.42 35.35
N PRO A 143 18.63 11.32 36.35
CA PRO A 143 17.30 11.80 36.76
C PRO A 143 16.55 12.53 35.66
N GLU A 144 17.26 13.32 34.83
CA GLU A 144 16.67 14.05 33.72
C GLU A 144 16.17 13.12 32.61
N LEU A 145 16.91 12.04 32.30
CA LEU A 145 16.45 11.00 31.36
C LEU A 145 15.17 10.32 31.84
N LEU A 146 15.08 10.02 33.15
CA LEU A 146 13.88 9.44 33.74
C LEU A 146 12.68 10.41 33.71
N GLU A 147 12.91 11.68 34.01
CA GLU A 147 11.88 12.72 33.92
C GLU A 147 11.36 12.86 32.48
N GLN A 148 12.27 12.95 31.50
CA GLN A 148 11.91 13.00 30.09
C GLN A 148 11.14 11.75 29.63
N LEU A 149 11.51 10.57 30.14
CA LEU A 149 10.81 9.31 29.86
C LEU A 149 9.37 9.35 30.37
N TRP A 150 9.15 9.84 31.60
CA TRP A 150 7.81 9.96 32.18
C TRP A 150 6.95 10.97 31.42
N LYS A 151 7.51 12.14 31.05
CA LYS A 151 6.82 13.13 30.22
C LYS A 151 6.43 12.56 28.85
N ALA A 152 7.37 11.93 28.16
CA ALA A 152 7.11 11.31 26.86
C ALA A 152 6.07 10.17 26.93
N ARG A 153 6.02 9.41 28.05
CA ARG A 153 4.98 8.39 28.28
C ARG A 153 3.60 9.03 28.46
N ALA A 154 3.51 10.12 29.21
CA ALA A 154 2.26 10.86 29.40
C ALA A 154 1.74 11.46 28.09
N GLU A 155 2.62 12.10 27.31
CA GLU A 155 2.29 12.65 25.99
C GLU A 155 1.82 11.57 25.02
N LYS A 156 2.55 10.43 24.94
CA LYS A 156 2.12 9.28 24.12
C LYS A 156 0.73 8.80 24.50
N LYS A 157 0.43 8.75 25.81
CA LYS A 157 -0.89 8.34 26.31
C LYS A 157 -1.98 9.32 25.88
N LYS A 158 -1.71 10.63 25.97
CA LYS A 158 -2.61 11.69 25.50
C LYS A 158 -2.89 11.57 24.00
N LEU A 159 -1.84 11.49 23.17
CA LEU A 159 -2.00 11.35 21.71
C LEU A 159 -2.75 10.07 21.32
N ARG A 160 -2.46 8.95 21.99
CA ARG A 160 -3.21 7.69 21.77
C ARG A 160 -4.69 7.82 22.15
N LYS A 161 -5.03 8.69 23.11
CA LYS A 161 -6.43 8.96 23.46
C LYS A 161 -7.09 9.79 22.36
N THR A 162 -6.49 10.91 21.96
CA THR A 162 -7.00 11.78 20.89
C THR A 162 -7.20 11.03 19.57
N LEU A 163 -6.21 10.22 19.15
CA LEU A 163 -6.32 9.43 17.91
C LEU A 163 -7.46 8.39 17.97
N ARG A 164 -7.70 7.79 19.14
CA ARG A 164 -8.80 6.82 19.32
C ARG A 164 -10.17 7.51 19.37
N GLU A 165 -10.26 8.66 20.03
CA GLU A 165 -11.49 9.46 20.07
C GLU A 165 -11.90 9.89 18.66
N PHE A 166 -10.94 10.28 17.83
CA PHE A 166 -11.19 10.56 16.42
C PHE A 166 -11.68 9.32 15.67
N GLU A 167 -10.98 8.18 15.75
CA GLU A 167 -11.39 6.96 15.04
C GLU A 167 -12.78 6.47 15.48
N GLU A 168 -13.10 6.60 16.77
CA GLU A 168 -14.39 6.22 17.34
C GLU A 168 -15.50 7.19 16.88
N ALA A 169 -15.29 8.51 16.99
CA ALA A 169 -16.26 9.50 16.51
C ALA A 169 -16.49 9.36 15.00
N PHE A 170 -15.42 9.11 14.23
CA PHE A 170 -15.49 8.87 12.80
C PHE A 170 -16.32 7.62 12.49
N TYR A 171 -16.12 6.53 13.22
CA TYR A 171 -16.89 5.31 13.05
C TYR A 171 -18.36 5.50 13.41
N GLN A 172 -18.67 6.22 14.49
CA GLN A 172 -20.05 6.51 14.89
C GLN A 172 -20.79 7.38 13.87
N GLN A 173 -20.11 8.35 13.25
CA GLN A 173 -20.71 9.25 12.26
C GLN A 173 -20.84 8.62 10.87
N ASN A 174 -19.81 7.90 10.43
CA ASN A 174 -19.72 7.42 9.04
C ASN A 174 -20.06 5.93 8.90
N GLY A 175 -20.18 5.19 10.01
CA GLY A 175 -20.42 3.74 10.00
C GLY A 175 -19.28 2.92 9.37
N ARG A 176 -18.08 3.52 9.23
CA ARG A 176 -16.88 2.88 8.65
C ARG A 176 -15.62 3.35 9.36
N ASN A 177 -14.53 2.60 9.22
CA ASN A 177 -13.22 3.00 9.74
C ASN A 177 -12.60 4.14 8.91
N ALA A 178 -11.83 5.01 9.57
CA ALA A 178 -11.11 6.11 8.94
C ALA A 178 -9.99 5.59 8.00
N GLN A 179 -10.08 5.99 6.73
CA GLN A 179 -9.05 5.73 5.71
C GLN A 179 -7.91 6.75 5.81
N LYS A 180 -6.91 6.63 4.92
CA LYS A 180 -5.73 7.51 4.94
C LYS A 180 -6.11 8.98 4.71
N GLU A 181 -7.06 9.22 3.81
CA GLU A 181 -7.55 10.55 3.44
C GLU A 181 -8.37 11.18 4.57
N ASP A 182 -9.15 10.38 5.31
CA ASP A 182 -9.95 10.87 6.43
C ASP A 182 -9.11 11.31 7.63
N ARG A 183 -7.83 10.89 7.72
CA ARG A 183 -6.95 11.19 8.87
C ARG A 183 -6.36 12.59 8.84
N VAL A 184 -6.63 13.37 7.80
CA VAL A 184 -6.14 14.76 7.67
C VAL A 184 -6.40 15.61 8.93
N PRO A 185 -7.58 15.56 9.58
CA PRO A 185 -7.84 16.36 10.78
C PRO A 185 -6.95 16.02 11.99
N VAL A 186 -6.41 14.80 12.05
CA VAL A 186 -5.55 14.32 13.15
C VAL A 186 -4.13 13.97 12.68
N LEU A 187 -3.73 14.52 11.53
CA LEU A 187 -2.47 14.17 10.88
C LEU A 187 -1.28 14.63 11.73
N GLU A 188 -1.38 15.79 12.37
CA GLU A 188 -0.28 16.33 13.18
C GLU A 188 -0.12 15.52 14.47
N GLU A 189 -1.20 15.21 15.18
CA GLU A 189 -1.19 14.34 16.36
C GLU A 189 -0.63 12.95 16.02
N TYR A 190 -0.93 12.45 14.82
CA TYR A 190 -0.37 11.18 14.35
C TYR A 190 1.14 11.29 14.11
N ARG A 191 1.63 12.39 13.51
CA ARG A 191 3.06 12.67 13.31
C ARG A 191 3.76 12.77 14.67
N GLU A 192 3.21 13.55 15.60
CA GLU A 192 3.71 13.68 16.97
C GLU A 192 3.78 12.34 17.70
N TYR A 193 2.74 11.50 17.57
CA TYR A 193 2.72 10.18 18.20
C TYR A 193 3.88 9.32 17.70
N LYS A 194 4.20 9.38 16.39
CA LYS A 194 5.35 8.69 15.81
C LYS A 194 6.67 9.25 16.33
N LYS A 195 6.81 10.58 16.41
CA LYS A 195 7.99 11.26 16.98
C LYS A 195 8.24 10.82 18.43
N ILE A 196 7.21 10.89 19.28
CA ILE A 196 7.29 10.48 20.69
C ILE A 196 7.58 8.98 20.83
N LYS A 197 7.01 8.13 19.96
CA LYS A 197 7.33 6.68 19.97
C LYS A 197 8.81 6.43 19.70
N ALA A 198 9.43 7.19 18.79
CA ALA A 198 10.87 7.12 18.55
C ALA A 198 11.67 7.66 19.75
N LYS A 199 11.27 8.82 20.30
CA LYS A 199 11.88 9.42 21.50
C LYS A 199 11.90 8.46 22.69
N LEU A 200 10.79 7.74 22.95
CA LEU A 200 10.72 6.74 24.02
C LEU A 200 11.73 5.61 23.84
N ARG A 201 11.87 5.07 22.63
CA ARG A 201 12.87 4.03 22.35
C ARG A 201 14.28 4.53 22.60
N LEU A 202 14.58 5.77 22.18
CA LEU A 202 15.88 6.38 22.42
C LEU A 202 16.15 6.55 23.92
N LEU A 203 15.19 7.09 24.68
CA LEU A 203 15.32 7.25 26.13
C LEU A 203 15.53 5.89 26.84
N GLU A 204 14.76 4.86 26.46
CA GLU A 204 14.93 3.50 26.99
C GLU A 204 16.36 2.97 26.73
N VAL A 205 16.88 3.15 25.51
CA VAL A 205 18.25 2.74 25.16
C VAL A 205 19.31 3.53 25.94
N LEU A 206 19.17 4.86 26.08
CA LEU A 206 20.12 5.69 26.81
C LEU A 206 20.19 5.30 28.29
N ILE A 207 19.04 5.05 28.90
CA ILE A 207 18.93 4.61 30.29
C ILE A 207 19.61 3.24 30.46
N SER A 208 19.30 2.26 29.60
CA SER A 208 19.95 0.94 29.66
C SER A 208 21.48 1.00 29.50
N LYS A 209 21.99 1.92 28.67
CA LYS A 209 23.44 2.16 28.50
C LYS A 209 24.07 2.78 29.75
N GLN A 210 23.38 3.68 30.43
CA GLN A 210 23.91 4.35 31.62
C GLN A 210 23.88 3.46 32.87
N ASP A 211 22.90 2.56 32.98
CA ASP A 211 22.82 1.59 34.07
C ASP A 211 23.90 0.50 33.95
N SER A 212 24.19 0.03 32.74
CA SER A 212 25.26 -0.95 32.51
C SER A 212 26.66 -0.39 32.78
N SER A 213 26.88 0.91 32.59
CA SER A 213 28.17 1.55 32.85
C SER A 213 28.44 1.92 34.31
N LYS A 214 27.44 1.81 35.20
CA LYS A 214 27.60 1.97 36.66
C LYS A 214 27.78 0.65 37.42
N SER A 215 27.53 -0.48 36.75
CA SER A 215 27.57 -1.83 37.34
C SER A 215 28.91 -2.56 37.13
N ILE A 216 29.94 -1.85 36.64
CA ILE A 216 31.32 -2.32 36.47
C ILE A 216 32.18 -1.54 37.47
#